data_AF-A0A2P4T1L1-F1
#
_entry.id   AF-A0A2P4T1L1-F1
#
_cell.length_a   1.000
_cell.length_b   1.000
_cell.length_c   1.000
_cell.angle_alpha   90.00
_cell.angle_beta   90.00
_cell.angle_gamma   90.00
#
_symmetry.space_group_name_H-M   'P 1'
#
loop_
_entity.id
_entity.type
_entity.pdbx_description
1 polymer ?
#
loop_
_entity_poly.entity_id
_entity_poly.type
_entity_poly.pdbx_seq_one_letter_code
_entity_poly.pdbx_strand_id
1 'polypeptide(L)'
;TENEFLLPPVFGEEYEEQPRPRPKKKGVKRRAVSEYQSHDDSSENSECSFPFKYTYGVNAWKHWVKSRHLDEELPELEELKSTKSVKLKEDLLSHTSAELNYGLAHFVNEIRRPNGENYAPDSIYYLCLGIQEYLYGSNRKDNIFIDPIYQTFEQELNKILRSWQPSILPDGSIFSRVEEDYLWRIKQLGSHSPVALLNTLFYFNTKYFGLKTVEQHLRLSFGTVFRQWKKNPLTMESKACLRYQVSSLCRADSEDKITTGKRKHEDDEPVFEQIENTSDPTRCPVKLFECYLSKSPQNLNQRTDMFYLQPECSVSSDSSVWYTSTSLDRNTLENMLVRVLLVKDIYEKDNYELDEDID
;
A
#
# COMPACT_ATOMS: atom_id res chain seq x y z
N THR A 1 0.02 1.71 47.30
CA THR A 1 -1.00 1.39 46.28
C THR A 1 -1.09 2.54 45.33
N GLU A 2 -0.32 2.48 44.26
CA GLU A 2 -0.53 3.20 42.99
C GLU A 2 0.36 2.46 41.99
N ASN A 3 -0.28 1.77 41.05
CA ASN A 3 0.35 0.91 40.05
C ASN A 3 0.76 1.77 38.85
N GLU A 4 2.06 1.93 38.67
CA GLU A 4 2.67 2.34 37.40
C GLU A 4 2.46 1.23 36.37
N PHE A 5 1.65 1.50 35.34
CA PHE A 5 1.60 0.67 34.13
C PHE A 5 2.78 1.05 33.24
N LEU A 6 3.93 0.41 33.47
CA LEU A 6 5.05 0.40 32.54
C LEU A 6 4.71 -0.54 31.37
N LEU A 7 4.63 0.03 30.16
CA LEU A 7 4.57 -0.74 28.92
C LEU A 7 5.88 -1.52 28.70
N PRO A 8 5.84 -2.73 28.12
CA PRO A 8 7.06 -3.50 27.88
C PRO A 8 7.95 -2.82 26.81
N PRO A 9 9.28 -2.82 27.00
CA PRO A 9 10.21 -2.38 25.97
C PRO A 9 10.27 -3.42 24.84
N VAL A 10 10.00 -2.99 23.60
CA VAL A 10 10.28 -3.78 22.40
C VAL A 10 11.74 -3.53 22.02
N PHE A 11 12.65 -4.39 22.47
CA PHE A 11 14.03 -4.43 21.99
C PHE A 11 14.42 -5.83 21.53
N GLY A 12 15.08 -5.87 20.38
CA GLY A 12 15.76 -7.01 19.80
C GLY A 12 16.79 -6.51 18.78
N GLU A 13 17.64 -5.58 19.20
CA GLU A 13 18.89 -5.25 18.50
C GLU A 13 20.04 -5.62 19.44
N GLU A 14 20.81 -6.63 19.06
CA GLU A 14 22.10 -6.92 19.67
C GLU A 14 23.06 -5.79 19.29
N TYR A 15 23.44 -4.96 20.26
CA TYR A 15 24.49 -3.97 20.08
C TYR A 15 25.86 -4.65 20.24
N GLU A 16 26.66 -4.70 19.18
CA GLU A 16 28.11 -4.93 19.31
C GLU A 16 28.72 -3.81 20.18
N GLU A 17 29.40 -4.20 21.26
CA GLU A 17 30.13 -3.27 22.14
C GLU A 17 31.26 -2.55 21.37
N GLN A 18 31.06 -1.27 21.06
CA GLN A 18 32.16 -0.39 20.66
C GLN A 18 32.96 0.08 21.89
N PRO A 19 34.30 0.10 21.83
CA PRO A 19 35.13 0.42 23.00
C PRO A 19 35.06 1.92 23.36
N ARG A 20 34.82 2.19 24.66
CA ARG A 20 34.75 3.54 25.24
C ARG A 20 36.03 4.37 24.99
N PRO A 21 35.93 5.63 24.55
CA PRO A 21 37.11 6.49 24.35
C PRO A 21 37.66 7.02 25.70
N ARG A 22 38.98 6.89 25.89
CA ARG A 22 39.73 7.48 27.02
C ARG A 22 39.98 8.98 26.78
N PRO A 23 39.96 9.85 27.81
CA PRO A 23 40.21 11.27 27.62
C PRO A 23 41.73 11.52 27.47
N LYS A 24 42.16 12.16 26.37
CA LYS A 24 43.52 12.69 26.24
C LYS A 24 43.52 14.21 26.16
N LYS A 25 44.51 14.76 26.85
CA LYS A 25 44.72 16.16 27.27
C LYS A 25 44.94 17.11 26.10
N LYS A 26 44.53 18.37 26.30
CA LYS A 26 44.82 19.56 25.47
C LYS A 26 46.34 19.75 25.27
N GLY A 27 46.74 20.00 24.02
CA GLY A 27 48.09 20.43 23.61
C GLY A 27 48.02 21.29 22.34
N VAL A 28 48.91 22.28 22.24
CA VAL A 28 48.79 23.50 21.42
C VAL A 28 49.43 23.40 20.01
N LYS A 29 48.72 23.96 19.01
CA LYS A 29 49.10 24.52 17.67
C LYS A 29 50.19 23.85 16.82
N ARG A 30 49.84 23.58 15.54
CA ARG A 30 50.47 24.15 14.33
C ARG A 30 49.55 23.99 13.10
N ARG A 31 49.52 25.01 12.24
CA ARG A 31 48.78 25.09 10.96
C ARG A 31 49.44 24.21 9.89
N ALA A 32 48.64 23.55 9.05
CA ALA A 32 48.95 23.29 7.64
C ALA A 32 47.63 23.13 6.86
N VAL A 33 47.64 23.65 5.65
CA VAL A 33 46.54 23.84 4.69
C VAL A 33 46.39 22.57 3.84
N SER A 34 45.17 22.07 3.59
CA SER A 34 44.74 21.60 2.26
C SER A 34 43.26 21.24 2.21
N GLU A 35 42.61 21.83 1.21
CA GLU A 35 41.54 21.30 0.34
C GLU A 35 40.14 20.96 0.87
N TYR A 36 39.21 21.67 0.23
CA TYR A 36 37.76 21.66 0.33
C TYR A 36 37.13 20.31 -0.03
N GLN A 37 36.28 19.80 0.86
CA GLN A 37 35.06 19.07 0.51
C GLN A 37 33.98 19.51 1.50
N SER A 38 32.99 20.25 0.98
CA SER A 38 31.85 20.75 1.73
C SER A 38 30.92 19.60 2.11
N HIS A 39 30.96 19.20 3.38
CA HIS A 39 29.83 18.59 4.05
C HIS A 39 28.88 19.72 4.46
N ASP A 40 27.67 19.72 3.93
CA ASP A 40 26.58 20.49 4.50
C ASP A 40 25.70 19.51 5.29
N ASP A 41 25.82 19.63 6.60
CA ASP A 41 25.03 18.96 7.61
C ASP A 41 23.92 19.93 7.97
N SER A 42 22.70 19.68 7.49
CA SER A 42 21.51 20.39 7.94
C SER A 42 20.45 19.36 8.32
N SER A 43 20.51 18.96 9.59
CA SER A 43 19.39 18.38 10.30
C SER A 43 18.39 19.48 10.65
N GLU A 44 17.16 19.39 10.18
CA GLU A 44 15.97 19.94 10.87
C GLU A 44 14.70 19.34 10.25
N ASN A 45 13.79 18.89 11.12
CA ASN A 45 12.51 18.20 10.90
C ASN A 45 12.55 16.70 10.50
N SER A 46 12.82 15.85 11.50
CA SER A 46 12.58 14.41 11.40
C SER A 46 11.09 14.11 11.60
N GLU A 47 10.29 14.26 10.54
CA GLU A 47 9.19 13.31 10.34
C GLU A 47 9.85 11.94 10.21
N CYS A 48 9.50 10.99 11.09
CA CYS A 48 10.03 9.63 11.03
C CYS A 48 9.46 8.88 9.82
N SER A 49 9.88 9.26 8.60
CA SER A 49 9.81 8.38 7.44
C SER A 49 10.88 7.33 7.63
N PHE A 50 10.49 6.12 8.07
CA PHE A 50 11.39 4.98 8.03
C PHE A 50 11.56 4.61 6.56
N PRO A 51 12.71 4.85 5.91
CA PRO A 51 12.86 4.52 4.50
C PRO A 51 12.59 3.04 4.32
N PHE A 52 11.67 2.70 3.42
CA PHE A 52 11.38 1.32 3.07
C PHE A 52 12.64 0.54 2.76
N LYS A 53 12.79 -0.64 3.34
CA LYS A 53 13.94 -1.49 3.10
C LYS A 53 13.50 -2.85 2.58
N TYR A 54 13.60 -3.06 1.26
CA TYR A 54 13.38 -4.37 0.64
C TYR A 54 14.14 -5.50 1.36
N THR A 55 15.28 -5.18 1.97
CA THR A 55 16.12 -6.12 2.72
C THR A 55 15.35 -6.84 3.81
N TYR A 56 14.33 -6.24 4.43
CA TYR A 56 13.52 -6.93 5.43
C TYR A 56 12.79 -8.13 4.82
N GLY A 57 12.12 -7.94 3.67
CA GLY A 57 11.44 -9.01 2.95
C GLY A 57 12.40 -10.12 2.51
N VAL A 58 13.53 -9.73 1.91
CA VAL A 58 14.55 -10.69 1.43
C VAL A 58 15.21 -11.45 2.57
N ASN A 59 15.54 -10.79 3.68
CA ASN A 59 16.16 -11.45 4.83
C ASN A 59 15.16 -12.37 5.56
N ALA A 60 13.90 -11.96 5.67
CA ALA A 60 12.84 -12.82 6.22
C ALA A 60 12.67 -14.10 5.38
N TRP A 61 12.67 -13.97 4.05
CA TRP A 61 12.65 -15.13 3.14
C TRP A 61 13.84 -16.06 3.40
N LYS A 62 15.07 -15.51 3.39
CA LYS A 62 16.29 -16.31 3.62
C LYS A 62 16.25 -17.03 4.96
N HIS A 63 15.86 -16.34 6.02
CA HIS A 63 15.75 -16.91 7.36
C HIS A 63 14.73 -18.05 7.40
N TRP A 64 13.55 -17.85 6.81
CA TRP A 64 12.49 -18.87 6.76
C TRP A 64 12.90 -20.10 5.95
N VAL A 65 13.57 -19.91 4.81
CA VAL A 65 14.11 -21.05 4.05
C VAL A 65 15.12 -21.83 4.88
N LYS A 66 16.02 -21.15 5.62
CA LYS A 66 17.00 -21.81 6.50
C LYS A 66 16.32 -22.60 7.63
N SER A 67 15.32 -22.04 8.30
CA SER A 67 14.61 -22.76 9.37
C SER A 67 13.89 -23.99 8.85
N ARG A 68 13.31 -23.93 7.65
CA ARG A 68 12.69 -25.07 6.97
C ARG A 68 13.68 -26.22 6.71
N HIS A 69 14.88 -25.91 6.22
CA HIS A 69 15.91 -26.94 5.97
C HIS A 69 16.39 -27.59 7.27
N LEU A 70 16.50 -26.83 8.37
CA LEU A 70 16.88 -27.37 9.68
C LEU A 70 15.83 -28.35 10.22
N ASP A 71 14.54 -28.05 10.03
CA ASP A 71 13.45 -28.95 10.43
C ASP A 71 13.40 -30.23 9.59
N GLU A 72 13.80 -30.19 8.31
CA GLU A 72 13.88 -31.37 7.44
C GLU A 72 15.09 -32.28 7.75
N GLU A 73 16.16 -31.75 8.34
CA GLU A 73 17.37 -32.52 8.69
C GLU A 73 17.27 -33.24 10.06
N LEU A 74 16.25 -32.95 10.87
CA LEU A 74 16.00 -33.64 12.14
C LEU A 74 15.39 -35.03 11.91
N PRO A 75 16.08 -36.13 12.31
CA PRO A 75 15.63 -37.48 12.02
C PRO A 75 14.69 -38.00 13.11
N GLU A 76 13.45 -37.54 13.14
CA GLU A 76 12.41 -38.20 13.96
C GLU A 76 11.15 -38.48 13.14
N LEU A 77 11.02 -39.75 12.77
CA LEU A 77 9.84 -40.44 12.22
C LEU A 77 9.10 -39.69 11.08
N GLU A 78 9.24 -40.16 9.85
CA GLU A 78 8.09 -40.72 9.10
C GLU A 78 8.47 -41.16 7.68
N GLU A 79 8.49 -42.48 7.52
CA GLU A 79 8.26 -43.19 6.27
C GLU A 79 6.85 -42.88 5.72
N LEU A 80 6.51 -41.65 5.29
CA LEU A 80 5.29 -41.44 4.47
C LEU A 80 5.15 -40.09 3.75
N LYS A 81 6.23 -39.32 3.49
CA LYS A 81 6.13 -38.07 2.72
C LYS A 81 7.07 -38.03 1.51
N SER A 82 6.95 -39.02 0.63
CA SER A 82 7.48 -38.91 -0.74
C SER A 82 6.46 -38.24 -1.64
N THR A 83 6.28 -36.93 -1.46
CA THR A 83 5.86 -36.05 -2.55
C THR A 83 7.04 -35.15 -2.79
N LYS A 84 7.55 -35.11 -4.03
CA LYS A 84 8.70 -34.29 -4.43
C LYS A 84 8.46 -32.84 -3.98
N SER A 85 8.98 -32.46 -2.81
CA SER A 85 8.88 -31.09 -2.31
C SER A 85 9.76 -30.22 -3.21
N VAL A 86 9.23 -29.07 -3.62
CA VAL A 86 10.04 -28.09 -4.34
C VAL A 86 11.17 -27.65 -3.40
N LYS A 87 12.42 -27.90 -3.77
CA LYS A 87 13.57 -27.50 -2.94
C LYS A 87 13.73 -25.98 -3.01
N LEU A 88 13.17 -25.29 -2.02
CA LEU A 88 13.25 -23.84 -1.91
C LEU A 88 14.67 -23.39 -1.58
N LYS A 89 15.10 -22.31 -2.22
CA LYS A 89 16.45 -21.74 -2.09
C LYS A 89 16.37 -20.38 -1.39
N GLU A 90 17.46 -19.99 -0.74
CA GLU A 90 17.58 -18.68 -0.11
C GLU A 90 17.54 -17.53 -1.13
N ASP A 91 18.10 -17.75 -2.32
CA ASP A 91 18.09 -16.76 -3.39
C ASP A 91 16.78 -16.80 -4.18
N LEU A 92 15.95 -15.78 -4.00
CA LEU A 92 14.68 -15.58 -4.71
C LEU A 92 14.87 -15.59 -6.24
N LEU A 93 15.98 -15.07 -6.77
CA LEU A 93 16.21 -14.97 -8.21
C LEU A 93 16.46 -16.32 -8.88
N SER A 94 16.84 -17.34 -8.10
CA SER A 94 17.16 -18.68 -8.59
C SER A 94 15.94 -19.59 -8.81
N HIS A 95 14.72 -19.09 -8.57
CA HIS A 95 13.45 -19.80 -8.75
C HIS A 95 12.80 -19.40 -10.07
N THR A 96 12.17 -20.36 -10.75
CA THR A 96 11.17 -20.07 -11.77
C THR A 96 9.96 -19.34 -11.16
N SER A 97 9.12 -18.70 -11.97
CA SER A 97 7.92 -18.00 -11.46
C SER A 97 6.95 -18.96 -10.77
N ALA A 98 6.83 -20.20 -11.24
CA ALA A 98 6.00 -21.23 -10.61
C ALA A 98 6.54 -21.68 -9.24
N GLU A 99 7.85 -21.92 -9.14
CA GLU A 99 8.50 -22.25 -7.86
C GLU A 99 8.41 -21.09 -6.87
N LEU A 100 8.55 -19.85 -7.35
CA LEU A 100 8.44 -18.67 -6.51
C LEU A 100 6.99 -18.46 -6.02
N ASN A 101 5.98 -18.64 -6.89
CA ASN A 101 4.58 -18.65 -6.48
C ASN A 101 4.30 -19.67 -5.37
N TYR A 102 4.77 -20.92 -5.55
CA TYR A 102 4.65 -21.97 -4.54
C TYR A 102 5.33 -21.57 -3.22
N GLY A 103 6.59 -21.14 -3.29
CA GLY A 103 7.36 -20.80 -2.11
C GLY A 103 6.81 -19.59 -1.35
N LEU A 104 6.33 -18.56 -2.06
CA LEU A 104 5.71 -17.39 -1.44
C LEU A 104 4.38 -17.72 -0.77
N ALA A 105 3.57 -18.63 -1.33
CA ALA A 105 2.34 -19.10 -0.72
C ALA A 105 2.58 -19.79 0.64
N HIS A 106 3.66 -20.57 0.75
CA HIS A 106 4.09 -21.16 2.01
C HIS A 106 4.69 -20.13 2.97
N PHE A 107 5.56 -19.26 2.46
CA PHE A 107 6.22 -18.21 3.23
C PHE A 107 5.23 -17.37 4.02
N VAL A 108 4.16 -16.85 3.39
CA VAL A 108 3.21 -15.97 4.08
C VAL A 108 2.47 -16.65 5.23
N ASN A 109 2.20 -17.95 5.12
CA ASN A 109 1.49 -18.72 6.14
C ASN A 109 2.38 -19.07 7.35
N GLU A 110 3.68 -19.24 7.09
CA GLU A 110 4.59 -19.92 8.01
C GLU A 110 5.63 -19.00 8.60
N ILE A 111 5.89 -17.85 7.99
CA ILE A 111 6.89 -16.90 8.47
C ILE A 111 6.58 -16.48 9.91
N ARG A 112 7.62 -16.46 10.74
CA ARG A 112 7.60 -16.02 12.14
C ARG A 112 8.71 -15.01 12.37
N ARG A 113 8.48 -14.12 13.34
CA ARG A 113 9.51 -13.21 13.84
C ARG A 113 10.67 -14.00 14.44
N PRO A 114 11.87 -13.41 14.57
CA PRO A 114 13.01 -14.08 15.20
C PRO A 114 12.73 -14.56 16.64
N ASN A 115 11.83 -13.90 17.36
CA ASN A 115 11.37 -14.30 18.70
C ASN A 115 10.32 -15.44 18.70
N GLY A 116 9.96 -15.98 17.53
CA GLY A 116 8.98 -17.05 17.36
C GLY A 116 7.52 -16.59 17.23
N GLU A 117 7.22 -15.31 17.47
CA GLU A 117 5.86 -14.78 17.38
C GLU A 117 5.38 -14.63 15.93
N ASN A 118 4.05 -14.58 15.77
CA ASN A 118 3.44 -14.31 14.47
C ASN A 118 3.72 -12.86 14.02
N TYR A 119 3.94 -12.68 12.71
CA TYR A 119 3.86 -11.36 12.11
C TYR A 119 2.40 -10.89 12.06
N ALA A 120 2.19 -9.58 12.21
CA ALA A 120 0.89 -8.97 11.92
C ALA A 120 0.65 -8.99 10.40
N PRO A 121 -0.61 -9.02 9.91
CA PRO A 121 -0.90 -9.12 8.48
C PRO A 121 -0.27 -8.00 7.63
N ASP A 122 -0.22 -6.77 8.14
CA ASP A 122 0.43 -5.64 7.48
C ASP A 122 1.93 -5.76 7.40
N SER A 123 2.54 -6.37 8.41
CA SER A 123 3.96 -6.71 8.40
C SER A 123 4.26 -7.77 7.35
N ILE A 124 3.40 -8.79 7.18
CA ILE A 124 3.56 -9.79 6.12
C ILE A 124 3.43 -9.14 4.75
N TYR A 125 2.42 -8.29 4.54
CA TYR A 125 2.26 -7.56 3.29
C TYR A 125 3.49 -6.69 2.99
N TYR A 126 4.00 -5.96 3.96
CA TYR A 126 5.23 -5.17 3.87
C TYR A 126 6.45 -6.00 3.42
N LEU A 127 6.63 -7.21 3.98
CA LEU A 127 7.71 -8.11 3.56
C LEU A 127 7.55 -8.52 2.09
N CYS A 128 6.33 -8.84 1.65
CA CYS A 128 6.05 -9.17 0.26
C CYS A 128 6.29 -7.99 -0.69
N LEU A 129 5.90 -6.76 -0.30
CA LEU A 129 6.23 -5.55 -1.05
C LEU A 129 7.76 -5.40 -1.19
N GLY A 130 8.51 -5.71 -0.12
CA GLY A 130 9.97 -5.68 -0.14
C GLY A 130 10.56 -6.70 -1.09
N ILE A 131 10.02 -7.92 -1.11
CA ILE A 131 10.40 -8.94 -2.09
C ILE A 131 10.13 -8.44 -3.52
N GLN A 132 8.95 -7.86 -3.80
CA GLN A 132 8.64 -7.31 -5.12
C GLN A 132 9.62 -6.20 -5.55
N GLU A 133 10.00 -5.30 -4.64
CA GLU A 133 11.01 -4.28 -4.92
C GLU A 133 12.36 -4.90 -5.29
N TYR A 134 12.78 -5.92 -4.55
CA TYR A 134 14.04 -6.62 -4.82
C TYR A 134 14.04 -7.33 -6.18
N LEU A 135 12.95 -7.99 -6.56
CA LEU A 135 12.83 -8.65 -7.86
C LEU A 135 12.97 -7.62 -8.99
N TYR A 136 12.25 -6.50 -8.88
CA TYR A 136 12.29 -5.43 -9.86
C TYR A 136 13.70 -4.80 -9.96
N GLY A 137 14.31 -4.45 -8.83
CA GLY A 137 15.67 -3.89 -8.78
C GLY A 137 16.75 -4.85 -9.30
N SER A 138 16.48 -6.15 -9.25
CA SER A 138 17.35 -7.21 -9.78
C SER A 138 17.04 -7.58 -11.24
N ASN A 139 16.29 -6.74 -11.96
CA ASN A 139 15.93 -6.91 -13.36
C ASN A 139 15.05 -8.15 -13.66
N ARG A 140 14.40 -8.71 -12.64
CA ARG A 140 13.33 -9.69 -12.81
C ARG A 140 12.01 -8.94 -12.98
N LYS A 141 11.34 -9.15 -14.10
CA LYS A 141 10.14 -8.38 -14.50
C LYS A 141 8.84 -8.84 -13.86
N ASP A 142 8.86 -9.99 -13.19
CA ASP A 142 7.71 -10.56 -12.50
C ASP A 142 7.09 -9.55 -11.53
N ASN A 143 5.78 -9.46 -11.55
CA ASN A 143 5.00 -8.77 -10.53
C ASN A 143 4.17 -9.78 -9.75
N ILE A 144 4.61 -10.13 -8.54
CA ILE A 144 4.02 -11.17 -7.69
C ILE A 144 2.57 -10.88 -7.28
N PHE A 145 2.11 -9.63 -7.44
CA PHE A 145 0.76 -9.20 -7.09
C PHE A 145 -0.17 -9.03 -8.29
N ILE A 146 0.37 -8.97 -9.51
CA ILE A 146 -0.39 -8.69 -10.74
C ILE A 146 -0.36 -9.87 -11.72
N ASP A 147 0.78 -10.56 -11.83
CA ASP A 147 0.95 -11.60 -12.84
C ASP A 147 0.15 -12.85 -12.46
N PRO A 148 -0.71 -13.39 -13.36
CA PRO A 148 -1.59 -14.52 -13.05
C PRO A 148 -0.89 -15.79 -12.56
N ILE A 149 0.40 -15.96 -12.88
CA ILE A 149 1.21 -17.11 -12.43
C ILE A 149 1.38 -17.15 -10.91
N TYR A 150 1.16 -16.03 -10.21
CA TYR A 150 1.27 -15.91 -8.75
C TYR A 150 -0.07 -16.06 -8.01
N GLN A 151 -1.11 -16.59 -8.66
CA GLN A 151 -2.45 -16.68 -8.09
C GLN A 151 -2.50 -17.46 -6.77
N THR A 152 -1.68 -18.50 -6.60
CA THR A 152 -1.67 -19.30 -5.36
C THR A 152 -1.15 -18.49 -4.18
N PHE A 153 -0.03 -17.78 -4.37
CA PHE A 153 0.50 -16.83 -3.40
C PHE A 153 -0.54 -15.75 -3.08
N GLU A 154 -1.19 -15.18 -4.10
CA GLU A 154 -2.19 -14.14 -3.91
C GLU A 154 -3.37 -14.61 -3.04
N GLN A 155 -3.85 -15.84 -3.27
CA GLN A 155 -4.93 -16.44 -2.48
C GLN A 155 -4.54 -16.62 -1.01
N GLU A 156 -3.34 -17.13 -0.74
CA GLU A 156 -2.84 -17.32 0.64
C GLU A 156 -2.60 -15.99 1.35
N LEU A 157 -2.01 -15.01 0.66
CA LEU A 157 -1.82 -13.67 1.20
C LEU A 157 -3.18 -13.04 1.56
N ASN A 158 -4.16 -13.06 0.66
CA ASN A 158 -5.47 -12.46 0.90
C ASN A 158 -6.19 -13.09 2.11
N LYS A 159 -6.04 -14.40 2.37
CA LYS A 159 -6.59 -15.04 3.59
C LYS A 159 -6.03 -14.40 4.86
N ILE A 160 -4.72 -14.13 4.89
CA ILE A 160 -4.06 -13.49 6.02
C ILE A 160 -4.51 -12.03 6.15
N LEU A 161 -4.54 -11.28 5.05
CA LEU A 161 -4.89 -9.85 5.07
C LEU A 161 -6.33 -9.59 5.52
N ARG A 162 -7.26 -10.51 5.26
CA ARG A 162 -8.66 -10.44 5.75
C ARG A 162 -8.77 -10.44 7.28
N SER A 163 -7.74 -10.91 7.99
CA SER A 163 -7.71 -10.91 9.46
C SER A 163 -7.15 -9.61 10.06
N TRP A 164 -6.67 -8.68 9.21
CA TRP A 164 -6.08 -7.44 9.68
C TRP A 164 -7.11 -6.56 10.40
N GLN A 165 -6.67 -5.97 11.50
CA GLN A 165 -7.41 -4.94 12.21
C GLN A 165 -6.47 -3.75 12.46
N PRO A 166 -6.95 -2.52 12.26
CA PRO A 166 -6.14 -1.34 12.46
C PRO A 166 -5.73 -1.22 13.93
N SER A 167 -4.44 -0.99 14.17
CA SER A 167 -3.94 -0.63 15.49
C SER A 167 -4.04 0.88 15.65
N ILE A 168 -4.64 1.34 16.75
CA ILE A 168 -4.82 2.77 17.03
C ILE A 168 -3.73 3.21 18.00
N LEU A 169 -2.96 4.23 17.60
CA LEU A 169 -1.91 4.83 18.43
C LEU A 169 -2.50 5.75 19.51
N PRO A 170 -1.72 6.14 20.54
CA PRO A 170 -2.21 7.00 21.61
C PRO A 170 -2.75 8.37 21.16
N ASP A 171 -2.31 8.87 20.00
CA ASP A 171 -2.78 10.11 19.38
C ASP A 171 -4.06 9.93 18.54
N GLY A 172 -4.60 8.71 18.48
CA GLY A 172 -5.79 8.35 17.70
C GLY A 172 -5.51 8.03 16.23
N SER A 173 -4.26 8.14 15.77
CA SER A 173 -3.89 7.76 14.40
C SER A 173 -3.84 6.24 14.22
N ILE A 174 -4.05 5.79 12.97
CA ILE A 174 -3.94 4.36 12.63
C ILE A 174 -2.48 4.04 12.32
N PHE A 175 -1.95 3.01 12.97
CA PHE A 175 -0.66 2.44 12.66
C PHE A 175 -0.79 1.37 11.57
N SER A 176 -0.01 1.54 10.51
CA SER A 176 0.29 0.50 9.53
C SER A 176 1.71 0.68 9.00
N ARG A 177 2.33 -0.42 8.61
CA ARG A 177 3.66 -0.42 7.96
C ARG A 177 3.62 -0.03 6.48
N VAL A 178 2.45 -0.05 5.86
CA VAL A 178 2.34 0.16 4.41
C VAL A 178 2.01 1.62 4.13
N GLU A 179 2.93 2.29 3.42
CA GLU A 179 2.80 3.68 2.98
C GLU A 179 2.47 3.74 1.48
N GLU A 180 1.74 4.77 1.07
CA GLU A 180 1.34 5.01 -0.32
C GLU A 180 2.56 5.06 -1.25
N ASP A 181 3.62 5.75 -0.84
CA ASP A 181 4.83 5.95 -1.63
C ASP A 181 5.50 4.63 -2.05
N TYR A 182 5.33 3.59 -1.23
CA TYR A 182 5.91 2.28 -1.52
C TYR A 182 5.20 1.65 -2.71
N LEU A 183 3.87 1.74 -2.75
CA LEU A 183 3.07 1.17 -3.82
C LEU A 183 3.34 1.84 -5.17
N TRP A 184 3.61 3.16 -5.18
CA TRP A 184 4.07 3.87 -6.38
C TRP A 184 5.46 3.40 -6.83
N ARG A 185 6.41 3.32 -5.89
CA ARG A 185 7.80 2.94 -6.18
C ARG A 185 7.89 1.54 -6.76
N ILE A 186 7.14 0.59 -6.22
CA ILE A 186 7.14 -0.82 -6.67
C ILE A 186 6.09 -1.13 -7.74
N LYS A 187 5.54 -0.09 -8.39
CA LYS A 187 4.64 -0.22 -9.56
C LYS A 187 3.34 -0.99 -9.27
N GLN A 188 2.86 -0.96 -8.03
CA GLN A 188 1.49 -1.42 -7.71
C GLN A 188 0.45 -0.36 -8.07
N LEU A 189 0.85 0.91 -8.03
CA LEU A 189 0.07 2.06 -8.53
C LEU A 189 0.77 2.66 -9.77
N GLY A 190 -0.02 3.35 -10.60
CA GLY A 190 0.38 3.97 -11.86
C GLY A 190 -0.46 3.51 -13.06
N SER A 191 -0.13 4.03 -14.23
CA SER A 191 -0.86 3.80 -15.49
C SER A 191 -0.12 2.93 -16.51
N HIS A 192 0.84 2.12 -16.05
CA HIS A 192 1.73 1.35 -16.94
C HIS A 192 1.15 -0.01 -17.34
N SER A 193 0.06 -0.45 -16.70
CA SER A 193 -0.70 -1.65 -17.06
C SER A 193 -2.18 -1.47 -16.69
N PRO A 194 -3.10 -2.29 -17.26
CA PRO A 194 -4.53 -2.23 -16.90
C PRO A 194 -4.78 -2.48 -15.41
N VAL A 195 -4.08 -3.46 -14.82
CA VAL A 195 -4.26 -3.82 -13.41
C VAL A 195 -3.70 -2.73 -12.49
N ALA A 196 -2.53 -2.16 -12.80
CA ALA A 196 -1.97 -1.07 -12.00
C ALA A 196 -2.86 0.17 -12.03
N LEU A 197 -3.44 0.50 -13.20
CA LEU A 197 -4.35 1.64 -13.32
C LEU A 197 -5.63 1.43 -12.51
N LEU A 198 -6.23 0.23 -12.56
CA LEU A 198 -7.38 -0.10 -11.73
C LEU A 198 -7.06 -0.04 -10.22
N ASN A 199 -5.92 -0.61 -9.81
CA ASN A 199 -5.46 -0.52 -8.42
C ASN A 199 -5.34 0.94 -7.97
N THR A 200 -4.85 1.81 -8.85
CA THR A 200 -4.69 3.24 -8.58
C THR A 200 -6.01 3.97 -8.39
N LEU A 201 -6.98 3.74 -9.28
CA LEU A 201 -8.31 4.34 -9.15
C LEU A 201 -9.03 3.80 -7.91
N PHE A 202 -8.89 2.49 -7.64
CA PHE A 202 -9.47 1.88 -6.46
C PHE A 202 -8.89 2.49 -5.17
N TYR A 203 -7.56 2.67 -5.13
CA TYR A 203 -6.87 3.36 -4.06
C TYR A 203 -7.38 4.79 -3.87
N PHE A 204 -7.43 5.59 -4.94
CA PHE A 204 -7.94 6.97 -4.87
C PHE A 204 -9.39 7.06 -4.43
N ASN A 205 -10.26 6.18 -4.91
CA ASN A 205 -11.65 6.14 -4.48
C ASN A 205 -11.75 5.74 -2.99
N THR A 206 -10.87 4.87 -2.51
CA THR A 206 -10.81 4.50 -1.09
C THR A 206 -10.31 5.65 -0.20
N LYS A 207 -9.30 6.39 -0.68
CA LYS A 207 -8.68 7.52 0.03
C LYS A 207 -9.59 8.73 0.02
N TYR A 208 -9.86 9.30 -1.15
CA TYR A 208 -10.50 10.60 -1.30
C TYR A 208 -12.04 10.56 -1.35
N PHE A 209 -12.63 9.47 -1.87
CA PHE A 209 -14.09 9.29 -1.78
C PHE A 209 -14.53 8.55 -0.51
N GLY A 210 -13.58 8.14 0.33
CA GLY A 210 -13.88 7.46 1.59
C GLY A 210 -14.60 6.12 1.45
N LEU A 211 -14.46 5.43 0.31
CA LEU A 211 -15.08 4.12 0.10
C LEU A 211 -14.27 3.06 0.87
N LYS A 212 -14.72 2.67 2.06
CA LYS A 212 -14.05 1.70 2.95
C LYS A 212 -14.70 0.32 2.97
N THR A 213 -15.83 0.11 2.26
CA THR A 213 -16.50 -1.20 2.14
C THR A 213 -16.70 -1.61 0.69
N VAL A 214 -16.82 -2.92 0.45
CA VAL A 214 -17.06 -3.43 -0.91
C VAL A 214 -18.40 -2.96 -1.45
N GLU A 215 -19.42 -2.83 -0.61
CA GLU A 215 -20.72 -2.26 -0.98
C GLU A 215 -20.59 -0.80 -1.44
N GLN A 216 -19.73 -0.01 -0.81
CA GLN A 216 -19.46 1.37 -1.23
C GLN A 216 -18.79 1.38 -2.62
N HIS A 217 -17.79 0.52 -2.84
CA HIS A 217 -17.14 0.37 -4.15
C HIS A 217 -18.10 -0.14 -5.24
N LEU A 218 -18.96 -1.11 -4.93
CA LEU A 218 -19.96 -1.66 -5.87
C LEU A 218 -21.03 -0.65 -6.27
N ARG A 219 -21.30 0.35 -5.42
CA ARG A 219 -22.24 1.44 -5.72
C ARG A 219 -21.67 2.52 -6.63
N LEU A 220 -20.34 2.57 -6.77
CA LEU A 220 -19.68 3.53 -7.62
C LEU A 220 -19.96 3.21 -9.09
N SER A 221 -20.28 4.23 -9.88
CA SER A 221 -20.48 4.09 -11.32
C SER A 221 -19.97 5.30 -12.11
N PHE A 222 -19.72 5.12 -13.41
CA PHE A 222 -19.33 6.22 -14.28
C PHE A 222 -20.32 7.39 -14.24
N GLY A 223 -21.62 7.11 -14.14
CA GLY A 223 -22.67 8.13 -14.03
C GLY A 223 -22.71 8.90 -12.70
N THR A 224 -21.94 8.47 -11.68
CA THR A 224 -21.88 9.12 -10.37
C THR A 224 -20.56 9.86 -10.11
N VAL A 225 -19.61 9.77 -11.05
CA VAL A 225 -18.31 10.47 -10.97
C VAL A 225 -18.19 11.44 -12.13
N PHE A 226 -18.10 12.73 -11.83
CA PHE A 226 -18.02 13.78 -12.84
C PHE A 226 -16.87 14.74 -12.60
N ARG A 227 -16.31 15.24 -13.70
CA ARG A 227 -15.28 16.28 -13.69
C ARG A 227 -15.92 17.65 -13.49
N GLN A 228 -15.34 18.43 -12.59
CA GLN A 228 -15.70 19.83 -12.36
C GLN A 228 -14.44 20.68 -12.23
N TRP A 229 -14.62 22.00 -12.25
CA TRP A 229 -13.54 22.96 -12.00
C TRP A 229 -13.81 23.67 -10.67
N LYS A 230 -12.85 23.62 -9.76
CA LYS A 230 -12.90 24.31 -8.48
C LYS A 230 -12.00 25.53 -8.55
N LYS A 231 -12.58 26.70 -8.28
CA LYS A 231 -11.85 27.96 -8.21
C LYS A 231 -11.48 28.23 -6.76
N ASN A 232 -10.19 28.42 -6.48
CA ASN A 232 -9.74 28.91 -5.18
C ASN A 232 -10.13 30.40 -5.06
N PRO A 233 -10.91 30.79 -4.04
CA PRO A 233 -11.37 32.17 -3.89
C PRO A 233 -10.25 33.16 -3.51
N LEU A 234 -9.15 32.68 -2.92
CA LEU A 234 -8.01 33.49 -2.50
C LEU A 234 -7.02 33.70 -3.65
N THR A 235 -6.59 32.61 -4.30
CA THR A 235 -5.57 32.68 -5.37
C THR A 235 -6.17 32.93 -6.75
N MET A 236 -7.50 32.82 -6.89
CA MET A 236 -8.24 32.82 -8.16
C MET A 236 -7.84 31.70 -9.13
N GLU A 237 -6.98 30.77 -8.72
CA GLU A 237 -6.57 29.62 -9.51
C GLU A 237 -7.72 28.63 -9.66
N SER A 238 -7.83 28.03 -10.84
CA SER A 238 -8.85 27.01 -11.14
C SER A 238 -8.16 25.66 -11.29
N LYS A 239 -8.55 24.71 -10.45
CA LYS A 239 -8.10 23.32 -10.50
C LYS A 239 -9.22 22.38 -10.94
N ALA A 240 -8.93 21.43 -11.81
CA ALA A 240 -9.89 20.36 -12.11
C ALA A 240 -10.00 19.41 -10.91
N CYS A 241 -11.19 18.87 -10.67
CA CYS A 241 -11.38 17.77 -9.72
C CYS A 241 -12.48 16.81 -10.18
N LEU A 242 -12.43 15.58 -9.67
CA LEU A 242 -13.52 14.62 -9.82
C LEU A 242 -14.39 14.69 -8.57
N ARG A 243 -15.70 14.75 -8.74
CA ARG A 243 -16.66 14.69 -7.65
C ARG A 243 -17.45 13.39 -7.72
N TYR A 244 -17.61 12.75 -6.57
CA TYR A 244 -18.49 11.61 -6.41
C TYR A 244 -19.82 12.05 -5.80
N GLN A 245 -20.92 11.80 -6.51
CA GLN A 245 -22.27 12.06 -6.03
C GLN A 245 -22.89 10.80 -5.43
N VAL A 246 -23.03 10.80 -4.11
CA VAL A 246 -23.69 9.72 -3.36
C VAL A 246 -25.21 9.87 -3.49
N SER A 247 -25.90 8.78 -3.81
CA SER A 247 -27.37 8.76 -3.77
C SER A 247 -27.87 8.97 -2.35
N SER A 248 -28.85 9.86 -2.16
CA SER A 248 -29.44 10.20 -0.85
C SER A 248 -30.01 8.98 -0.11
N LEU A 249 -30.44 7.95 -0.83
CA LEU A 249 -30.92 6.68 -0.26
C LEU A 249 -29.82 5.85 0.40
N CYS A 250 -28.54 6.05 0.02
CA CYS A 250 -27.40 5.28 0.53
C CYS A 250 -26.81 5.85 1.82
N ARG A 251 -27.21 7.07 2.21
CA ARG A 251 -26.71 7.77 3.41
C ARG A 251 -27.31 7.22 4.71
N ALA A 252 -28.41 6.47 4.61
CA ALA A 252 -29.11 5.89 5.77
C ALA A 252 -28.35 4.73 6.43
N ASP A 253 -27.41 4.09 5.73
CA ASP A 253 -26.66 2.94 6.25
C ASP A 253 -25.47 3.34 7.16
N SER A 254 -25.07 4.61 7.15
CA SER A 254 -23.95 5.14 7.95
C SER A 254 -24.37 5.95 9.18
N GLU A 255 -25.66 6.14 9.41
CA GLU A 255 -26.13 6.88 10.60
C GLU A 255 -26.29 5.93 11.79
N ASP A 256 -25.24 5.89 12.61
CA ASP A 256 -25.37 5.51 14.01
C ASP A 256 -26.51 6.33 14.64
N LYS A 257 -27.41 5.61 15.30
CA LYS A 257 -28.60 6.12 15.97
C LYS A 257 -28.27 7.20 17.00
N ILE A 258 -28.18 8.48 16.64
CA ILE A 258 -28.37 9.60 17.58
C ILE A 258 -28.96 10.84 16.87
N THR A 259 -30.07 11.31 17.45
CA THR A 259 -30.76 12.61 17.31
C THR A 259 -31.71 12.85 16.14
N THR A 260 -32.98 12.85 16.52
CA THR A 260 -34.12 13.49 15.88
C THR A 260 -33.91 14.99 15.64
N GLY A 261 -34.30 15.47 14.45
CA GLY A 261 -35.00 16.76 14.35
C GLY A 261 -34.25 18.01 13.94
N LYS A 262 -33.17 17.95 13.14
CA LYS A 262 -32.67 19.14 12.42
C LYS A 262 -32.67 18.88 10.91
N ARG A 263 -33.29 19.79 10.14
CA ARG A 263 -33.16 19.80 8.67
C ARG A 263 -31.68 20.01 8.36
N LYS A 264 -30.99 19.00 7.85
CA LYS A 264 -29.62 19.13 7.32
C LYS A 264 -29.62 20.25 6.27
N HIS A 265 -28.74 21.23 6.42
CA HIS A 265 -28.51 22.24 5.39
C HIS A 265 -27.79 21.56 4.22
N GLU A 266 -27.98 22.04 2.99
CA GLU A 266 -27.31 21.47 1.79
C GLU A 266 -25.77 21.60 1.89
N ASP A 267 -25.27 22.59 2.65
CA ASP A 267 -23.83 22.74 2.98
C ASP A 267 -23.29 21.73 4.01
N ASP A 268 -24.15 20.95 4.68
CA ASP A 268 -23.71 19.90 5.62
C ASP A 268 -23.48 18.54 4.93
N GLU A 269 -23.46 18.51 3.59
CA GLU A 269 -23.15 17.30 2.83
C GLU A 269 -21.64 17.11 2.67
N PRO A 270 -21.07 15.95 3.04
CA PRO A 270 -19.66 15.68 2.81
C PRO A 270 -19.40 15.70 1.31
N VAL A 271 -18.45 16.55 0.92
CA VAL A 271 -18.05 16.71 -0.46
C VAL A 271 -16.90 15.74 -0.75
N PHE A 272 -17.18 14.72 -1.57
CA PHE A 272 -16.19 13.72 -1.95
C PHE A 272 -15.49 14.14 -3.24
N GLU A 273 -14.25 14.63 -3.13
CA GLU A 273 -13.50 15.23 -4.23
C GLU A 273 -12.11 14.62 -4.39
N GLN A 274 -11.69 14.42 -5.64
CA GLN A 274 -10.32 14.11 -6.03
C GLN A 274 -9.75 15.28 -6.82
N ILE A 275 -8.90 16.09 -6.19
CA ILE A 275 -8.32 17.29 -6.80
C ILE A 275 -7.17 16.90 -7.73
N GLU A 276 -7.03 17.60 -8.86
CA GLU A 276 -5.88 17.38 -9.74
C GLU A 276 -4.56 17.70 -9.04
N ASN A 277 -3.57 16.83 -9.28
CA ASN A 277 -2.19 17.06 -8.89
C ASN A 277 -1.44 17.68 -10.07
N THR A 278 -1.27 19.00 -10.06
CA THR A 278 -0.52 19.72 -11.10
C THR A 278 0.99 19.55 -10.96
N SER A 279 1.48 19.30 -9.74
CA SER A 279 2.92 19.11 -9.46
C SER A 279 3.46 17.77 -9.96
N ASP A 280 2.67 16.70 -9.88
CA ASP A 280 3.03 15.38 -10.39
C ASP A 280 1.87 14.80 -11.23
N PRO A 281 1.90 14.98 -12.56
CA PRO A 281 0.89 14.44 -13.46
C PRO A 281 0.80 12.90 -13.43
N THR A 282 1.86 12.20 -13.02
CA THR A 282 1.88 10.73 -12.98
C THR A 282 1.11 10.15 -11.80
N ARG A 283 0.83 10.97 -10.78
CA ARG A 283 0.03 10.65 -9.60
C ARG A 283 -1.26 11.47 -9.53
N CYS A 284 -1.64 12.13 -10.62
CA CYS A 284 -2.81 13.00 -10.65
C CYS A 284 -4.11 12.19 -10.81
N PRO A 285 -5.05 12.24 -9.84
CA PRO A 285 -6.31 11.50 -9.91
C PRO A 285 -7.13 11.80 -11.17
N VAL A 286 -7.22 13.08 -11.56
CA VAL A 286 -7.94 13.51 -12.76
C VAL A 286 -7.29 12.91 -14.02
N LYS A 287 -5.96 12.96 -14.15
CA LYS A 287 -5.24 12.44 -15.32
C LYS A 287 -5.32 10.92 -15.41
N LEU A 288 -5.27 10.23 -14.27
CA LEU A 288 -5.38 8.78 -14.21
C LEU A 288 -6.80 8.30 -14.55
N PHE A 289 -7.83 9.03 -14.11
CA PHE A 289 -9.21 8.77 -14.53
C PHE A 289 -9.44 9.07 -16.01
N GLU A 290 -8.87 10.16 -16.56
CA GLU A 290 -8.89 10.43 -18.00
C GLU A 290 -8.22 9.30 -18.80
N CYS A 291 -7.07 8.80 -18.30
CA CYS A 291 -6.39 7.65 -18.88
C CYS A 291 -7.31 6.41 -18.86
N TYR A 292 -8.00 6.17 -17.75
CA TYR A 292 -8.94 5.07 -17.62
C TYR A 292 -10.06 5.12 -18.64
N LEU A 293 -10.72 6.27 -18.79
CA LEU A 293 -11.76 6.47 -19.81
C LEU A 293 -11.20 6.26 -21.22
N SER A 294 -10.00 6.76 -21.52
CA SER A 294 -9.37 6.62 -22.85
C SER A 294 -9.06 5.18 -23.24
N LYS A 295 -8.86 4.32 -22.24
CA LYS A 295 -8.54 2.89 -22.38
C LYS A 295 -9.75 1.97 -22.21
N SER A 296 -10.93 2.53 -21.98
CA SER A 296 -12.16 1.78 -21.77
C SER A 296 -13.07 1.81 -23.01
N PRO A 297 -14.06 0.91 -23.13
CA PRO A 297 -15.03 0.95 -24.22
C PRO A 297 -15.79 2.28 -24.30
N GLN A 298 -16.32 2.61 -25.48
CA GLN A 298 -17.07 3.86 -25.67
C GLN A 298 -18.41 3.87 -24.90
N ASN A 299 -18.96 5.07 -24.68
CA ASN A 299 -20.28 5.32 -24.08
C ASN A 299 -20.45 4.93 -22.59
N LEU A 300 -19.35 4.92 -21.83
CA LEU A 300 -19.39 4.59 -20.39
C LEU A 300 -20.00 5.69 -19.52
N ASN A 301 -19.95 6.96 -19.94
CA ASN A 301 -20.45 8.08 -19.15
C ASN A 301 -21.95 7.99 -18.82
N GLN A 302 -22.71 7.14 -19.51
CA GLN A 302 -24.13 6.88 -19.25
C GLN A 302 -24.39 5.66 -18.36
N ARG A 303 -23.35 4.87 -18.05
CA ARG A 303 -23.46 3.66 -17.24
C ARG A 303 -23.55 4.03 -15.77
N THR A 304 -24.66 3.67 -15.14
CA THR A 304 -24.96 3.95 -13.73
C THR A 304 -24.77 2.73 -12.82
N ASP A 305 -24.34 1.60 -13.39
CA ASP A 305 -24.30 0.28 -12.76
C ASP A 305 -22.90 -0.25 -12.48
N MET A 306 -21.84 0.39 -13.00
CA MET A 306 -20.46 -0.06 -12.81
C MET A 306 -19.43 1.05 -12.95
N PHE A 307 -18.30 0.88 -12.26
CA PHE A 307 -17.11 1.73 -12.36
C PHE A 307 -15.84 0.92 -12.68
N TYR A 308 -15.64 -0.22 -12.00
CA TYR A 308 -14.44 -1.04 -12.15
C TYR A 308 -14.62 -2.10 -13.24
N LEU A 309 -14.06 -1.85 -14.42
CA LEU A 309 -14.10 -2.76 -15.57
C LEU A 309 -13.02 -3.85 -15.50
N GLN A 310 -13.33 -5.02 -16.05
CA GLN A 310 -12.42 -6.17 -16.14
C GLN A 310 -11.29 -5.90 -17.17
N PRO A 311 -10.01 -6.06 -16.82
CA PRO A 311 -8.91 -6.03 -17.77
C PRO A 311 -9.02 -7.10 -18.87
N GLU A 312 -8.61 -6.75 -20.09
CA GLU A 312 -8.44 -7.74 -21.15
C GLU A 312 -7.21 -8.64 -20.89
N CYS A 313 -7.35 -9.94 -21.11
CA CYS A 313 -6.29 -10.93 -20.86
C CYS A 313 -5.10 -10.82 -21.85
N SER A 314 -5.29 -10.19 -23.01
CA SER A 314 -4.28 -10.09 -24.07
C SER A 314 -4.27 -8.69 -24.67
N VAL A 315 -3.79 -7.73 -23.89
CA VAL A 315 -3.53 -6.39 -24.42
C VAL A 315 -2.37 -6.49 -25.39
N SER A 316 -2.63 -6.46 -26.70
CA SER A 316 -1.55 -6.27 -27.67
C SER A 316 -0.92 -4.90 -27.44
N SER A 317 0.38 -4.76 -27.72
CA SER A 317 1.10 -3.48 -27.58
C SER A 317 0.46 -2.34 -28.38
N ASP A 318 -0.36 -2.68 -29.38
CA ASP A 318 -1.09 -1.75 -30.26
C ASP A 318 -2.57 -1.56 -29.87
N SER A 319 -3.06 -2.25 -28.83
CA SER A 319 -4.47 -2.14 -28.44
C SER A 319 -4.75 -0.76 -27.82
N SER A 320 -5.72 -0.06 -28.42
CA SER A 320 -6.22 1.19 -27.84
C SER A 320 -7.05 0.95 -26.57
N VAL A 321 -7.59 -0.25 -26.38
CA VAL A 321 -8.53 -0.60 -25.31
C VAL A 321 -7.90 -1.65 -24.38
N TRP A 322 -8.01 -1.42 -23.08
CA TRP A 322 -7.44 -2.26 -22.03
C TRP A 322 -8.49 -3.03 -21.23
N TYR A 323 -9.75 -2.61 -21.29
CA TYR A 323 -10.83 -3.13 -20.46
C TYR A 323 -12.00 -3.59 -21.29
N THR A 324 -12.70 -4.62 -20.80
CA THR A 324 -13.95 -5.09 -21.37
C THR A 324 -15.13 -4.22 -20.90
N SER A 325 -16.32 -4.47 -21.46
CA SER A 325 -17.57 -3.84 -21.01
C SER A 325 -18.21 -4.53 -19.78
N THR A 326 -17.47 -5.40 -19.09
CA THR A 326 -17.95 -6.14 -17.91
C THR A 326 -17.27 -5.62 -16.65
N SER A 327 -18.00 -5.57 -15.53
CA SER A 327 -17.42 -5.19 -14.25
C SER A 327 -16.55 -6.30 -13.66
N LEU A 328 -15.60 -5.93 -12.81
CA LEU A 328 -14.95 -6.86 -11.88
C LEU A 328 -16.00 -7.52 -10.98
N ASP A 329 -15.74 -8.77 -10.59
CA ASP A 329 -16.58 -9.47 -9.63
C ASP A 329 -16.33 -8.99 -8.19
N ARG A 330 -17.30 -9.28 -7.32
CA ARG A 330 -17.28 -8.88 -5.92
C ARG A 330 -16.04 -9.38 -5.17
N ASN A 331 -15.61 -10.62 -5.38
CA ASN A 331 -14.47 -11.19 -4.65
C ASN A 331 -13.15 -10.54 -5.09
N THR A 332 -13.03 -10.16 -6.36
CA THR A 332 -11.89 -9.35 -6.83
C THR A 332 -11.85 -7.98 -6.12
N LEU A 333 -12.98 -7.28 -6.00
CA LEU A 333 -13.05 -6.01 -5.26
C LEU A 333 -12.76 -6.19 -3.76
N GLU A 334 -13.23 -7.28 -3.14
CA GLU A 334 -12.88 -7.64 -1.76
C GLU A 334 -11.36 -7.80 -1.59
N ASN A 335 -10.69 -8.51 -2.51
CA ASN A 335 -9.24 -8.71 -2.47
C ASN A 335 -8.43 -7.43 -2.75
N MET A 336 -8.96 -6.50 -3.55
CA MET A 336 -8.36 -5.18 -3.73
C MET A 336 -8.52 -4.35 -2.45
N LEU A 337 -9.72 -4.34 -1.87
CA LEU A 337 -10.02 -3.56 -0.68
C LEU A 337 -9.18 -3.99 0.53
N VAL A 338 -9.05 -5.29 0.79
CA VAL A 338 -8.25 -5.75 1.93
C VAL A 338 -6.81 -5.25 1.83
N ARG A 339 -6.21 -5.19 0.64
CA ARG A 339 -4.86 -4.63 0.45
C ARG A 339 -4.82 -3.12 0.65
N VAL A 340 -5.80 -2.39 0.12
CA VAL A 340 -5.83 -0.92 0.24
C VAL A 340 -6.07 -0.47 1.66
N LEU A 341 -6.91 -1.18 2.45
CA LEU A 341 -7.17 -0.86 3.85
C LEU A 341 -5.91 -0.92 4.74
N LEU A 342 -4.86 -1.61 4.29
CA LEU A 342 -3.58 -1.61 5.00
C LEU A 342 -2.77 -0.34 4.77
N VAL A 343 -3.10 0.52 3.80
CA VAL A 343 -2.27 1.69 3.50
C VAL A 343 -2.56 2.82 4.49
N LYS A 344 -1.56 3.24 5.25
CA LYS A 344 -1.68 4.24 6.32
C LYS A 344 -2.32 5.55 5.82
N ASP A 345 -1.88 6.01 4.65
CA ASP A 345 -2.22 7.30 4.05
C ASP A 345 -3.72 7.46 3.71
N ILE A 346 -4.52 6.39 3.72
CA ILE A 346 -5.98 6.48 3.48
C ILE A 346 -6.76 6.94 4.72
N TYR A 347 -6.08 6.99 5.88
CA TYR A 347 -6.63 7.36 7.17
C TYR A 347 -6.12 8.71 7.66
N GLU A 348 -5.11 9.26 6.99
CA GLU A 348 -4.63 10.60 7.24
C GLU A 348 -5.69 11.61 6.79
N LYS A 349 -5.90 12.67 7.57
CA LYS A 349 -6.80 13.74 7.16
C LYS A 349 -6.20 14.41 5.93
N ASP A 350 -7.04 14.62 4.91
CA ASP A 350 -6.64 15.35 3.72
C ASP A 350 -6.16 16.75 4.12
N ASN A 351 -4.87 17.02 3.95
CA ASN A 351 -4.24 18.32 4.28
C ASN A 351 -4.77 19.49 3.42
N TYR A 352 -5.76 19.27 2.56
CA TYR A 352 -6.35 20.30 1.70
C TYR A 352 -7.18 21.34 2.47
N GLU A 353 -7.55 21.08 3.73
CA GLU A 353 -8.25 22.06 4.59
C GLU A 353 -7.28 23.12 5.17
N LEU A 354 -5.97 22.87 5.20
CA LEU A 354 -5.00 23.77 5.84
C LEU A 354 -4.66 25.03 5.02
N ASP A 355 -5.10 25.10 3.76
CA ASP A 355 -4.98 26.32 2.94
C ASP A 355 -6.17 27.29 3.17
N GLU A 356 -7.18 26.91 3.96
CA GLU A 356 -8.34 27.76 4.27
C GLU A 356 -8.13 28.62 5.54
N ASP A 357 -7.13 28.32 6.37
CA ASP A 357 -6.96 28.90 7.72
C ASP A 357 -5.68 29.76 7.90
N ILE A 358 -5.22 30.47 6.88
CA ILE A 358 -4.20 31.52 7.07
C ILE A 358 -4.86 32.90 6.94
N ASP A 359 -5.33 33.40 8.09
CA ASP A 359 -5.84 34.76 8.33
C ASP A 359 -4.80 35.87 8.08
#